data_AF-A0A821TBV2-F1
#
_entry.id   AF-A0A821TBV2-F1
#
_cell.length_a   1.000
_cell.length_b   1.000
_cell.length_c   1.000
_cell.angle_alpha   90.00
_cell.angle_beta   90.00
_cell.angle_gamma   90.00
#
_symmetry.space_group_name_H-M   'P 1'
#
loop_
_entity.id
_entity.type
_entity.pdbx_description
1 polymer ?
#
loop_
_entity_poly.entity_id
_entity_poly.type
_entity_poly.pdbx_seq_one_letter_code
_entity_poly.pdbx_strand_id
1 'polypeptide(L)'
;MKVERRGPPTDADKIHDEVKRLVMLCTCRQKFRVFQVGEGKYRFGDSQKLRLVRILRSTVMVRVGGGWVALDEFLVKNDPCRGTYYTNESLFGYCVKITRIKNTSRI
;
A
#
# COMPACT_ATOMS: atom_id res chain seq x y z
N MET A 1 33.37 -14.27 9.69
CA MET A 1 32.32 -13.44 9.08
C MET A 1 32.35 -12.07 9.75
N LYS A 2 32.72 -10.99 9.04
CA LYS A 2 32.64 -9.64 9.61
C LYS A 2 31.17 -9.24 9.63
N VAL A 3 30.58 -9.12 10.83
CA VAL A 3 29.27 -8.51 11.00
C VAL A 3 29.48 -7.01 10.77
N GLU A 4 29.17 -6.55 9.56
CA GLU A 4 29.17 -5.13 9.24
C GLU A 4 28.08 -4.47 10.09
N ARG A 5 28.50 -3.63 11.05
CA ARG A 5 27.59 -2.88 11.90
C ARG A 5 26.87 -1.87 11.00
N ARG A 6 25.66 -2.20 10.54
CA ARG A 6 24.83 -1.25 9.79
C ARG A 6 24.70 0.01 10.64
N GLY A 7 24.97 1.17 10.05
CA GLY A 7 24.76 2.45 10.70
C GLY A 7 23.30 2.64 11.11
N PRO A 8 22.98 3.72 11.85
CA PRO A 8 21.61 4.04 12.19
C PRO A 8 20.72 4.09 10.93
N PRO A 9 19.46 3.60 10.99
CA PRO A 9 18.56 3.62 9.84
C PRO A 9 18.40 5.01 9.26
N THR A 10 18.59 5.13 7.95
CA THR A 10 18.36 6.39 7.23
C THR A 10 16.87 6.70 7.19
N ASP A 11 16.52 7.94 6.87
CA ASP A 11 15.11 8.29 6.66
C ASP A 11 14.50 7.53 5.48
N ALA A 12 15.29 7.22 4.45
CA ALA A 12 14.86 6.36 3.34
C ALA A 12 14.52 4.94 3.81
N ASP A 13 15.33 4.37 4.72
CA ASP A 13 15.06 3.05 5.31
C ASP A 13 13.76 3.08 6.14
N LYS A 14 13.59 4.09 6.99
CA LYS A 14 12.36 4.26 7.80
C LYS A 14 11.12 4.41 6.93
N ILE A 15 11.21 5.18 5.84
CA ILE A 15 10.12 5.33 4.87
C ILE A 15 9.81 3.98 4.22
N HIS A 16 10.82 3.26 3.76
CA HIS A 16 10.64 1.96 3.12
C HIS A 16 9.99 0.94 4.06
N ASP A 17 10.48 0.86 5.30
CA ASP A 17 9.98 -0.06 6.32
C ASP A 17 8.53 0.25 6.67
N GLU A 18 8.17 1.52 6.84
CA GLU A 18 6.80 1.91 7.17
C GLU A 18 5.83 1.72 5.99
N VAL A 19 6.26 2.03 4.76
CA VAL A 19 5.51 1.72 3.53
C VAL A 19 5.22 0.22 3.47
N LYS A 20 6.25 -0.61 3.65
CA LYS A 20 6.10 -2.06 3.63
C LYS A 20 5.17 -2.53 4.75
N ARG A 21 5.38 -2.07 5.98
CA ARG A 21 4.56 -2.43 7.15
C ARG A 21 3.09 -2.15 6.92
N LEU A 22 2.75 -0.94 6.48
CA LEU A 22 1.36 -0.57 6.25
C LEU A 22 0.76 -1.32 5.06
N VAL A 23 1.47 -1.46 3.94
CA VAL A 23 0.97 -2.16 2.75
C VAL A 23 0.73 -3.65 3.01
N MET A 24 1.54 -4.30 3.85
CA MET A 24 1.34 -5.71 4.24
C MET A 24 0.01 -5.97 4.97
N LEU A 25 -0.62 -4.93 5.55
CA LEU A 25 -1.93 -5.04 6.17
C LEU A 25 -3.09 -5.17 5.16
N CYS A 26 -2.82 -5.04 3.85
CA CYS A 26 -3.83 -5.22 2.81
C CYS A 26 -4.41 -6.65 2.85
N THR A 27 -5.73 -6.79 2.94
CA THR A 27 -6.44 -8.07 2.98
C THR A 27 -6.98 -8.53 1.63
N CYS A 28 -6.87 -7.70 0.58
CA CYS A 28 -7.29 -8.04 -0.78
C CYS A 28 -6.68 -9.37 -1.27
N ARG A 29 -7.43 -10.09 -2.12
CA ARG A 29 -6.92 -11.27 -2.84
C ARG A 29 -5.74 -10.88 -3.72
N GLN A 30 -5.92 -9.84 -4.55
CA GLN A 30 -4.84 -9.18 -5.25
C GLN A 30 -4.30 -8.07 -4.35
N LYS A 31 -3.08 -8.22 -3.85
CA LYS A 31 -2.50 -7.26 -2.90
C LYS A 31 -2.33 -5.89 -3.54
N PHE A 32 -2.59 -4.85 -2.75
CA PHE A 32 -2.31 -3.47 -3.13
C PHE A 32 -0.82 -3.32 -3.43
N ARG A 33 -0.49 -3.07 -4.69
CA ARG A 33 0.90 -3.07 -5.16
C ARG A 33 1.55 -1.72 -4.85
N VAL A 34 2.79 -1.76 -4.38
CA VAL A 34 3.62 -0.57 -4.21
C VAL A 34 5.00 -0.84 -4.77
N PHE A 35 5.49 0.06 -5.62
CA PHE A 35 6.79 -0.05 -6.25
C PHE A 35 7.63 1.17 -5.91
N GLN A 36 8.81 0.94 -5.34
CA GLN A 36 9.80 1.99 -5.16
C GLN A 36 10.50 2.23 -6.49
N VAL A 37 10.45 3.46 -6.97
CA VAL A 37 11.10 3.91 -8.21
C VAL A 37 12.46 4.55 -7.92
N GLY A 38 12.63 5.09 -6.71
CA GLY A 38 13.88 5.66 -6.21
C GLY A 38 13.72 6.13 -4.77
N GLU A 39 14.73 6.80 -4.22
CA GLU A 39 14.65 7.38 -2.87
C GLU A 39 13.48 8.37 -2.77
N GLY A 40 12.56 8.12 -1.82
CA GLY A 40 11.35 8.92 -1.65
C GLY A 40 10.39 8.93 -2.84
N LYS A 41 10.51 8.00 -3.80
CA LYS A 41 9.70 7.97 -5.04
C LYS A 41 9.00 6.63 -5.20
N TYR A 42 7.66 6.64 -5.23
CA TYR A 42 6.85 5.42 -5.22
C TYR A 42 5.69 5.47 -6.23
N ARG A 43 5.26 4.30 -6.70
CA ARG A 43 3.99 4.07 -7.40
C ARG A 43 3.09 3.24 -6.50
N PHE A 44 1.80 3.57 -6.46
CA PHE A 44 0.83 2.95 -5.56
C PHE A 44 -0.39 2.43 -6.34
N GLY A 45 -0.82 1.21 -5.99
CA GLY A 45 -1.87 0.49 -6.71
C GLY A 45 -1.48 0.22 -8.16
N ASP A 46 -2.48 0.21 -9.03
CA ASP A 46 -2.29 0.03 -10.47
C ASP A 46 -2.04 1.37 -11.21
N SER A 47 -1.96 2.48 -10.47
CA SER A 47 -1.70 3.79 -11.04
C SER A 47 -0.26 3.91 -11.52
N GLN A 48 -0.09 4.46 -12.74
CA GLN A 48 1.22 4.87 -13.26
C GLN A 48 1.68 6.24 -12.71
N LYS A 49 0.97 6.82 -11.74
CA LYS A 49 1.35 8.09 -11.15
C LYS A 49 2.48 7.93 -10.15
N LEU A 50 3.60 8.59 -10.42
CA LEU A 50 4.69 8.73 -9.46
C LEU A 50 4.25 9.63 -8.30
N ARG A 51 4.52 9.20 -7.07
CA ARG A 51 4.28 9.98 -5.86
C ARG A 51 5.58 10.16 -5.08
N LEU A 52 5.79 11.38 -4.61
CA LEU A 52 6.86 11.69 -3.67
C LEU A 52 6.42 11.29 -2.26
N VAL A 53 7.34 10.73 -1.49
CA VAL A 53 7.15 10.25 -0.12
C VAL A 53 8.27 10.80 0.73
N ARG A 54 7.93 11.31 1.92
CA ARG A 54 8.88 11.85 2.90
C ARG A 54 8.52 11.39 4.30
N ILE A 55 9.41 11.61 5.25
CA ILE A 55 9.13 11.47 6.68
C ILE A 55 9.22 12.83 7.36
N LEU A 56 8.27 13.13 8.26
CA LEU A 56 8.26 14.34 9.08
C LEU A 56 7.82 13.95 10.49
N ARG A 57 8.65 14.21 11.51
CA ARG A 57 8.36 13.86 12.91
C ARG A 57 7.86 12.41 13.03
N SER A 58 8.62 11.47 12.46
CA SER A 58 8.31 10.04 12.41
C SER A 58 7.03 9.64 11.64
N THR A 59 6.35 10.60 11.00
CA THR A 59 5.18 10.32 10.18
C THR A 59 5.56 10.26 8.70
N VAL A 60 5.30 9.13 8.05
CA VAL A 60 5.49 8.99 6.60
C VAL A 60 4.33 9.65 5.87
N MET A 61 4.65 10.52 4.91
CA MET A 61 3.68 11.32 4.17
C MET A 61 3.84 11.17 2.67
N VAL A 62 2.72 11.13 1.96
CA VAL A 62 2.63 11.02 0.50
C VAL A 62 2.20 12.37 -0.08
N ARG A 63 2.88 12.84 -1.13
CA ARG A 63 2.48 14.03 -1.87
C ARG A 63 1.20 13.76 -2.66
N VAL A 64 0.20 14.59 -2.43
CA VAL A 64 -1.04 14.68 -3.21
C VAL A 64 -1.17 16.09 -3.76
N GLY A 65 -1.95 16.33 -4.81
CA GLY A 65 -1.95 17.63 -5.53
C GLY A 65 -2.04 18.86 -4.61
N GLY A 66 -2.91 18.80 -3.61
CA GLY A 66 -3.13 19.88 -2.62
C GLY A 66 -2.23 19.86 -1.38
N GLY A 67 -1.24 18.97 -1.26
CA GLY A 67 -0.36 18.95 -0.08
C GLY A 67 0.28 17.60 0.23
N TRP A 68 0.53 17.38 1.52
CA TRP A 68 1.08 16.12 2.04
C TRP A 68 0.05 15.46 2.93
N VAL A 69 -0.22 14.18 2.68
CA VAL A 69 -1.18 13.36 3.43
C VAL A 69 -0.42 12.23 4.11
N ALA A 70 -0.81 11.86 5.33
CA ALA A 70 -0.18 10.74 6.02
C ALA A 70 -0.40 9.43 5.25
N LEU A 71 0.58 8.51 5.29
CA LEU A 71 0.55 7.30 4.48
C LEU A 71 -0.64 6.40 4.81
N ASP A 72 -1.01 6.29 6.08
CA ASP A 72 -2.18 5.56 6.54
C ASP A 72 -3.49 6.14 5.97
N GLU A 73 -3.69 7.46 6.05
CA GLU A 73 -4.84 8.14 5.45
C GLU A 73 -4.85 7.99 3.92
N PHE A 74 -3.68 8.07 3.29
CA PHE A 74 -3.53 7.81 1.86
C PHE A 74 -3.99 6.39 1.49
N LEU A 75 -3.59 5.38 2.26
CA LEU A 75 -3.97 4.00 2.01
C LEU A 75 -5.46 3.74 2.26
N VAL A 76 -6.10 4.38 3.24
CA VAL A 76 -7.57 4.27 3.43
C VAL A 76 -8.34 4.67 2.17
N LYS A 77 -7.86 5.70 1.45
CA LYS A 77 -8.52 6.20 0.23
C LYS A 77 -8.16 5.42 -1.05
N ASN A 78 -7.09 4.62 -1.04
CA ASN A 78 -6.53 4.01 -2.26
C ASN A 78 -6.45 2.47 -2.22
N ASP A 79 -6.29 1.86 -1.05
CA ASP A 79 -6.30 0.39 -0.86
C ASP A 79 -7.75 -0.09 -0.73
N PRO A 80 -8.29 -0.87 -1.68
CA PRO A 80 -9.72 -1.20 -1.74
C PRO A 80 -10.28 -1.86 -0.48
N CYS A 81 -9.46 -2.60 0.27
CA CYS A 81 -9.91 -3.27 1.49
C CYS A 81 -9.94 -2.36 2.74
N ARG A 82 -9.48 -1.11 2.65
CA ARG A 82 -9.44 -0.17 3.79
C ARG A 82 -10.56 0.86 3.75
N GLY A 83 -11.18 1.08 2.60
CA GLY A 83 -12.33 1.95 2.49
C GLY A 83 -13.55 1.31 3.17
N THR A 84 -14.07 1.93 4.22
CA THR A 84 -15.43 1.64 4.70
C THR A 84 -16.40 2.18 3.64
N TYR A 85 -17.01 1.29 2.86
CA TYR A 85 -18.11 1.67 1.99
C TYR A 85 -19.31 2.04 2.89
N TYR A 86 -19.57 3.34 3.06
CA TYR A 86 -20.88 3.82 3.45
C TYR A 86 -21.62 4.27 2.18
N THR A 87 -22.03 3.32 1.36
CA THR A 87 -23.05 3.58 0.35
C THR A 87 -24.03 2.42 0.39
N ASN A 88 -25.22 2.68 0.94
CA ASN A 88 -26.39 1.90 0.60
C ASN A 88 -26.48 1.93 -0.93
N GLU A 89 -26.53 0.75 -1.55
CA GLU A 89 -26.84 0.58 -2.97
C GLU A 89 -25.73 0.94 -3.97
N SER A 90 -24.62 0.18 -3.97
CA SER A 90 -23.91 -0.18 -5.21
C SER A 90 -23.01 -1.40 -4.98
N LEU A 91 -23.32 -2.48 -5.70
CA LEU A 91 -22.66 -3.78 -5.66
C LEU A 91 -21.15 -3.70 -6.01
N PHE A 92 -20.36 -4.53 -5.33
CA PHE A 92 -18.91 -4.81 -5.48
C PHE A 92 -17.91 -4.10 -4.53
N GLY A 93 -18.34 -3.80 -3.31
CA GLY A 93 -17.47 -3.66 -2.13
C GLY A 93 -17.14 -4.98 -1.42
N TYR A 94 -17.13 -6.13 -2.10
CA TYR A 94 -16.76 -7.40 -1.47
C TYR A 94 -15.36 -7.86 -1.87
N CYS A 95 -14.46 -7.95 -0.90
CA CYS A 95 -13.36 -8.91 -0.97
C CYS A 95 -13.92 -10.33 -0.75
N VAL A 96 -14.72 -10.86 -1.68
CA VAL A 96 -14.97 -12.32 -1.70
C VAL A 96 -13.75 -12.97 -2.34
N LYS A 97 -12.99 -13.74 -1.55
CA LYS A 97 -12.11 -14.77 -2.11
C LYS A 97 -13.00 -15.75 -2.88
N ILE A 98 -13.12 -15.62 -4.19
CA ILE A 98 -13.64 -16.71 -5.03
C ILE A 98 -12.59 -17.82 -5.02
N THR A 99 -12.60 -18.69 -4.01
CA THR A 99 -11.96 -19.99 -4.12
C THR A 99 -12.42 -20.60 -5.44
N ARG A 100 -11.44 -20.85 -6.31
CA ARG A 100 -11.61 -21.37 -7.66
C ARG A 100 -12.20 -22.77 -7.52
N ILE A 101 -13.53 -22.92 -7.59
CA ILE A 101 -14.16 -24.23 -7.77
C ILE A 101 -13.70 -24.68 -9.16
N LYS A 102 -12.76 -25.62 -9.21
CA LYS A 102 -12.52 -26.41 -10.41
C LYS A 102 -13.78 -27.24 -10.60
N ASN A 103 -14.66 -26.80 -11.50
CA ASN A 103 -15.76 -27.63 -11.94
C ASN A 103 -15.21 -28.63 -12.96
N THR A 104 -14.83 -29.81 -12.47
CA THR A 104 -14.71 -31.01 -13.32
C THR A 104 -15.90 -31.90 -13.01
N SER A 105 -16.93 -31.81 -13.84
CA SER A 105 -17.96 -32.83 -14.02
C SER A 105 -18.01 -33.04 -15.54
N ARG A 106 -17.45 -34.12 -16.10
CA ARG A 106 -18.16 -35.39 -16.33
C ARG A 106 -19.67 -35.16 -16.45
N ILE A 107 -20.14 -34.97 -17.69
CA ILE A 107 -20.99 -35.90 -18.45
C ILE A 107 -20.52 -35.78 -19.91
#